data_AF-A0A316Q7Q9-F1
#
_entry.id   AF-A0A316Q7Q9-F1
#
_cell.length_a   1.000
_cell.length_b   1.000
_cell.length_c   1.000
_cell.angle_alpha   90.00
_cell.angle_beta   90.00
_cell.angle_gamma   90.00
#
_symmetry.space_group_name_H-M   'P 1'
#
loop_
_entity.id
_entity.type
_entity.pdbx_description
1 polymer ?
#
loop_
_entity_poly.entity_id
_entity_poly.type
_entity_poly.pdbx_seq_one_letter_code
_entity_poly.pdbx_strand_id
1 'polypeptide(L)' 'MPYQSLHELVSHSSSSRKYFLSLPVSTQLSISEYGRWIRTAAELHAYVDRMEKHERAVENSEYYEKHPPFPS' A
#
# COMPACT_ATOMS: atom_id res chain seq x y z
N MET A 1 -0.49 -13.40 -17.41
CA MET A 1 0.79 -12.77 -17.79
C MET A 1 1.00 -11.56 -16.90
N PRO A 2 2.23 -11.25 -16.48
CA PRO A 2 2.52 -10.00 -15.80
C PRO A 2 2.28 -8.83 -16.75
N TYR A 3 1.64 -7.78 -16.24
CA TYR A 3 1.54 -6.50 -16.94
C TYR A 3 2.86 -5.73 -16.80
N GLN A 4 3.08 -4.68 -17.58
CA GLN A 4 4.32 -3.90 -17.53
C GLN A 4 4.33 -2.91 -16.35
N SER A 5 3.16 -2.51 -15.87
CA SER A 5 3.01 -1.56 -14.76
C SER A 5 1.65 -1.67 -14.07
N LEU A 6 1.52 -1.01 -12.93
CA LEU A 6 0.27 -0.84 -12.19
C LEU A 6 -0.80 -0.21 -13.07
N HIS A 7 -0.44 0.78 -13.87
CA HIS A 7 -1.38 1.45 -14.77
C HIS A 7 -1.97 0.49 -15.79
N GLU A 8 -1.13 -0.38 -16.37
CA GLU A 8 -1.59 -1.39 -17.32
C GLU A 8 -2.42 -2.48 -16.61
N LEU A 9 -1.97 -2.94 -15.43
CA LEU A 9 -2.72 -3.88 -14.59
C LEU A 9 -4.13 -3.35 -14.29
N VAL A 10 -4.24 -2.11 -13.83
CA VAL A 10 -5.53 -1.46 -13.51
C VAL A 10 -6.34 -1.18 -14.78
N SER A 11 -5.70 -0.90 -15.92
CA SER A 11 -6.40 -0.66 -17.19
C SER A 11 -6.95 -1.91 -17.85
N HIS A 12 -6.33 -3.07 -17.63
CA HIS A 12 -6.71 -4.33 -18.27
C HIS A 12 -7.39 -5.35 -17.33
N SER A 13 -7.24 -5.20 -16.01
CA SER A 13 -7.86 -6.09 -15.02
C SER A 13 -8.96 -5.37 -14.23
N SER A 14 -10.21 -5.79 -14.41
CA SER A 14 -11.37 -5.23 -13.73
C SER A 14 -11.33 -5.44 -12.21
N SER A 15 -10.89 -6.62 -11.74
CA SER A 15 -10.75 -6.93 -10.33
C SER A 15 -9.65 -6.09 -9.67
N SER A 16 -8.49 -5.98 -10.31
CA SER A 16 -7.37 -5.16 -9.81
C SER A 16 -7.74 -3.68 -9.76
N ARG A 17 -8.49 -3.19 -10.76
CA ARG A 17 -9.03 -1.82 -10.75
C ARG A 17 -9.99 -1.57 -9.61
N LYS A 18 -10.95 -2.48 -9.43
CA LYS A 18 -11.94 -2.37 -8.35
C LYS A 18 -11.26 -2.34 -6.99
N TYR A 19 -10.25 -3.19 -6.80
CA TYR A 19 -9.44 -3.19 -5.58
C TYR A 19 -8.69 -1.87 -5.41
N PHE A 20 -7.92 -1.44 -6.42
CA PHE A 20 -7.15 -0.19 -6.37
C PHE A 20 -8.02 1.02 -6.03
N LEU A 21 -9.20 1.15 -6.67
CA LEU A 21 -10.13 2.26 -6.41
C LEU A 21 -10.84 2.17 -5.05
N SER A 22 -10.86 0.99 -4.42
CA SER A 22 -11.40 0.83 -3.06
C SER A 22 -10.41 1.28 -1.97
N LEU A 23 -9.13 1.47 -2.32
CA LEU A 23 -8.11 1.94 -1.39
C LEU A 23 -8.29 3.43 -1.06
N PRO A 24 -7.82 3.90 0.10
CA PRO A 24 -7.73 5.33 0.41
C PRO A 24 -6.93 6.09 -0.66
N VAL A 25 -7.29 7.35 -0.91
CA VAL A 25 -6.60 8.19 -1.92
C VAL A 25 -5.11 8.35 -1.60
N SER A 26 -4.75 8.48 -0.32
CA SER A 26 -3.35 8.50 0.12
C SER A 26 -2.61 7.23 -0.31
N THR A 27 -3.20 6.06 -0.06
CA THR A 27 -2.63 4.77 -0.48
C THR A 27 -2.54 4.65 -1.99
N GLN A 28 -3.54 5.13 -2.73
CA GLN A 28 -3.52 5.15 -4.21
C GLN A 28 -2.37 6.01 -4.75
N LEU A 29 -2.13 7.18 -4.16
CA LEU A 29 -1.03 8.07 -4.55
C LEU A 29 0.32 7.42 -4.26
N SER A 30 0.52 6.96 -3.02
CA SER A 30 1.79 6.36 -2.60
C SER A 30 2.11 5.07 -3.36
N ILE A 31 1.13 4.20 -3.62
CA ILE A 31 1.40 2.97 -4.38
C ILE A 31 1.64 3.24 -5.87
N SER A 32 1.12 4.35 -6.41
CA SER A 32 1.38 4.77 -7.79
C SER A 32 2.84 5.16 -8.01
N GLU A 33 3.54 5.66 -6.98
CA GLU A 33 4.99 5.94 -7.04
C GLU A 33 5.80 4.66 -7.29
N TYR A 34 5.35 3.53 -6.73
CA TYR A 34 5.94 2.21 -6.94
C TYR A 34 5.34 1.45 -8.12
N GLY A 35 4.44 2.09 -8.88
CA GLY A 35 3.62 1.45 -9.92
C GLY A 35 4.41 0.78 -11.05
N ARG A 36 5.70 1.12 -11.24
CA ARG A 36 6.59 0.46 -12.21
C ARG A 36 6.93 -1.00 -11.83
N TRP A 37 6.84 -1.33 -10.54
CA TRP A 37 7.21 -2.65 -10.00
C TRP A 37 6.01 -3.57 -9.79
N ILE A 38 4.80 -3.04 -9.85
CA ILE A 38 3.57 -3.80 -9.63
C ILE A 38 3.03 -4.25 -10.99
N ARG A 39 3.09 -5.55 -11.24
CA ARG A 39 2.76 -6.17 -12.53
C ARG A 39 1.61 -7.17 -12.43
N THR A 40 1.21 -7.51 -11.21
CA THR A 40 0.19 -8.51 -10.92
C THR A 40 -0.70 -8.06 -9.77
N ALA A 41 -1.90 -8.63 -9.68
CA ALA A 41 -2.80 -8.38 -8.56
C ALA A 41 -2.18 -8.80 -7.22
N ALA A 42 -1.43 -9.91 -7.19
CA ALA A 42 -0.75 -10.38 -5.99
C ALA A 42 0.30 -9.37 -5.49
N GLU A 43 1.09 -8.77 -6.40
CA GLU A 43 2.03 -7.71 -6.05
C GLU A 43 1.29 -6.47 -5.56
N LEU A 44 0.18 -6.09 -6.19
CA LEU A 44 -0.64 -4.96 -5.74
C LEU A 44 -1.09 -5.16 -4.28
N HIS A 45 -1.68 -6.32 -3.95
CA HIS A 45 -2.06 -6.64 -2.58
C HIS A 45 -0.87 -6.66 -1.61
N ALA A 46 0.24 -7.29 -1.99
CA ALA A 46 1.42 -7.39 -1.13
C ALA A 46 2.05 -6.02 -0.82
N TYR A 47 2.07 -5.10 -1.79
CA TYR A 47 2.56 -3.74 -1.59
C TYR A 47 1.64 -2.95 -0.66
N VAL A 48 0.32 -3.02 -0.85
CA VAL A 48 -0.66 -2.38 0.05
C VAL A 48 -0.48 -2.90 1.48
N ASP A 49 -0.46 -4.23 1.67
CA ASP A 49 -0.29 -4.84 3.00
C ASP A 49 1.01 -4.40 3.69
N ARG A 50 2.09 -4.25 2.91
CA ARG A 50 3.38 -3.80 3.44
C ARG A 50 3.33 -2.35 3.88
N MET A 51 2.65 -1.50 3.12
CA MET A 51 2.46 -0.08 3.46
C MET A 51 1.61 0.07 4.72
N GLU A 52 0.49 -0.64 4.82
CA GLU A 52 -0.37 -0.59 6.01
C GLU A 52 0.37 -1.08 7.27
N LYS A 53 1.19 -2.12 7.15
CA LYS A 53 2.01 -2.60 8.27
C LYS A 53 3.04 -1.57 8.70
N HIS A 54 3.62 -0.85 7.74
CA HIS A 54 4.59 0.20 8.03
C HIS A 54 3.93 1.39 8.73
N GLU A 55 2.79 1.87 8.22
CA GLU A 55 2.02 2.96 8.84
C GLU A 55 1.65 2.62 10.29
N ARG A 56 1.14 1.41 10.55
CA ARG A 56 0.82 0.96 11.91
C ARG A 56 2.06 0.89 12.81
N ALA A 57 3.21 0.48 12.27
CA ALA A 57 4.45 0.43 13.05
C ALA A 57 4.97 1.83 13.42
N VAL A 58 4.86 2.78 12.49
CA VAL A 58 5.21 4.20 12.75
C VAL A 58 4.27 4.80 13.79
N GLU A 59 2.96 4.62 13.64
CA GLU A 59 1.96 5.12 14.60
C GLU A 59 2.20 4.56 16.01
N ASN A 60 2.48 3.24 16.12
CA ASN A 60 2.82 2.63 17.40
C ASN A 60 4.10 3.23 18.00
N SER A 61 5.13 3.47 17.18
CA SER A 61 6.38 4.10 17.64
C SER A 61 6.14 5.50 18.19
N GLU A 62 5.39 6.34 17.45
CA GLU A 62 5.06 7.69 17.88
C GLU A 62 4.22 7.72 19.17
N TYR A 63 3.32 6.74 19.33
CA TYR A 63 2.52 6.61 20.54
C TYR A 63 3.39 6.37 21.78
N TYR A 64 4.31 5.40 21.72
CA TYR A 64 5.17 5.07 22.86
C TYR A 64 6.23 6.14 23.14
N GLU A 65 6.63 6.92 22.14
CA GLU A 65 7.49 8.09 22.35
C GLU A 65 6.75 9.19 23.15
N LYS A 66 5.47 9.43 22.85
CA LYS A 66 4.63 10.41 23.56
C LYS A 66 4.10 9.89 24.91
N HIS A 67 3.93 8.58 25.03
CA HIS A 67 3.36 7.91 26.20
C HIS A 67 4.23 6.70 26.59
N PRO A 68 5.40 6.94 27.22
CA PRO A 68 6.27 5.85 27.62
C PRO A 68 5.56 4.97 28.65
N PRO A 69 5.52 3.64 28.45
CA PRO A 69 4.83 2.71 29.35
C PRO A 69 5.52 2.60 30.72
N PHE A 70 6.76 3.07 30.80
CA PHE A 70 7.53 3.20 32.03
C PHE A 70 8.14 4.61 32.05
N PRO A 71 7.69 5.51 32.95
CA PRO A 71 8.35 6.80 33.13
C PRO A 71 9.74 6.59 33.75
N SER A 72 10.74 7.29 33.21
CA SER A 72 12.12 7.33 33.72
C SER A 72 12.22 7.97 35.09
#